data_AF-A0A975G359-F1
#
_entry.id   AF-A0A975G359-F1
#
_cell.length_a   1.000
_cell.length_b   1.000
_cell.length_c   1.000
_cell.angle_alpha   90.00
_cell.angle_beta   90.00
_cell.angle_gamma   90.00
#
_symmetry.space_group_name_H-M   'P 1'
#
loop_
_entity.id
_entity.type
_entity.pdbx_description
1 polymer ?
#
loop_
_entity_poly.entity_id
_entity_poly.type
_entity_poly.pdbx_seq_one_letter_code
_entity_poly.pdbx_strand_id
1 'polypeptide(L)'
;MLTAVAMAAATMGLAACEEHQSAAVKGAPEHLHGALSGDIEQQAVLAACYETKDQCPGIEADPALACAWRGVRLASASPDLKLVDSEAFTVACAEQQEDFRQRASIGLIDLALRVYGRRLDGLDQMVAAADPKAALYPSIEQVRERINAGLAQAGDSQRLPKFSPRKPGRDEPIFWSTCGETVCLEGFTPAFGGGVLSYRVTVKTAPASVALRASRASALAAAGLEAPAAADALGSAQASQLTLGPVCWTKAQTKDGAAVAGASRAPCRLNSSWDES
;
A
#
# COMPACT_ATOMS: atom_id res chain seq x y z
N MET A 1 -67.24 52.35 -11.14
CA MET A 1 -65.97 53.10 -11.19
C MET A 1 -64.86 52.03 -11.24
N LEU A 2 -64.05 51.90 -12.29
CA LEU A 2 -62.98 52.82 -12.75
C LEU A 2 -61.99 53.06 -11.58
N THR A 3 -60.67 52.80 -11.63
CA THR A 3 -59.68 52.44 -12.69
C THR A 3 -58.46 51.84 -11.93
N ALA A 4 -57.89 50.66 -12.22
CA ALA A 4 -57.01 50.21 -13.33
C ALA A 4 -55.51 50.69 -13.28
N VAL A 5 -54.58 49.72 -13.46
CA VAL A 5 -53.14 49.83 -13.87
C VAL A 5 -52.11 50.34 -12.83
N ALA A 6 -50.83 49.93 -12.74
CA ALA A 6 -50.05 48.66 -12.92
C ALA A 6 -48.55 48.89 -12.53
N MET A 7 -47.68 47.86 -12.63
CA MET A 7 -46.20 47.87 -12.40
C MET A 7 -45.75 48.01 -10.92
N ALA A 8 -44.58 47.57 -10.42
CA ALA A 8 -43.54 46.59 -10.78
C ALA A 8 -42.50 46.56 -9.60
N ALA A 9 -41.61 45.59 -9.36
CA ALA A 9 -41.44 44.16 -9.71
C ALA A 9 -40.29 43.56 -8.84
N ALA A 10 -39.95 42.27 -9.03
CA ALA A 10 -38.69 41.61 -8.62
C ALA A 10 -38.26 41.57 -7.12
N THR A 11 -38.59 40.47 -6.43
CA THR A 11 -37.80 39.73 -5.40
C THR A 11 -38.67 38.54 -4.93
N MET A 12 -38.32 37.26 -4.91
CA MET A 12 -37.16 36.47 -5.38
C MET A 12 -37.79 35.24 -6.09
N GLY A 13 -37.22 34.59 -7.10
CA GLY A 13 -35.82 34.19 -7.21
C GLY A 13 -35.65 32.75 -6.74
N LEU A 14 -36.00 31.79 -7.61
CA LEU A 14 -35.52 30.39 -7.61
C LEU A 14 -35.71 29.57 -6.31
N ALA A 15 -36.95 29.14 -6.04
CA ALA A 15 -37.21 27.97 -5.19
C ALA A 15 -37.13 26.64 -5.99
N ALA A 16 -36.08 26.50 -6.80
CA ALA A 16 -35.62 25.28 -7.51
C ALA A 16 -34.30 25.62 -8.23
N CYS A 17 -33.37 24.65 -8.31
CA CYS A 17 -32.05 24.77 -8.96
C CYS A 17 -30.98 25.64 -8.26
N GLU A 18 -30.60 25.24 -7.03
CA GLU A 18 -29.19 24.91 -6.74
C GLU A 18 -29.20 23.41 -6.40
N GLU A 19 -29.21 22.52 -7.40
CA GLU A 19 -28.02 22.05 -8.13
C GLU A 19 -26.98 21.43 -7.18
N HIS A 20 -26.67 20.15 -7.45
CA HIS A 20 -25.83 19.30 -6.62
C HIS A 20 -24.38 19.81 -6.57
N GLN A 21 -24.10 20.79 -5.71
CA GLN A 21 -22.76 20.93 -5.13
C GLN A 21 -22.59 19.82 -4.09
N SER A 22 -22.23 18.63 -4.57
CA SER A 22 -21.40 17.74 -3.77
C SER A 22 -20.22 18.58 -3.30
N ALA A 23 -20.10 18.75 -1.98
CA ALA A 23 -18.95 19.45 -1.41
C ALA A 23 -17.69 18.79 -1.96
N ALA A 24 -16.91 19.55 -2.74
CA ALA A 24 -15.67 19.04 -3.31
C ALA A 24 -14.82 18.53 -2.14
N VAL A 25 -14.53 17.22 -2.13
CA VAL A 25 -14.05 16.50 -0.94
C VAL A 25 -12.61 16.90 -0.62
N LYS A 26 -12.48 18.05 0.04
CA LYS A 26 -11.30 18.44 0.80
C LYS A 26 -11.32 17.64 2.10
N GLY A 27 -10.31 16.79 2.31
CA GLY A 27 -10.27 15.96 3.51
C GLY A 27 -9.20 14.87 3.58
N ALA A 28 -8.44 14.62 2.51
CA ALA A 28 -7.32 13.66 2.55
C ALA A 28 -6.02 14.20 1.92
N PRO A 29 -5.99 14.78 0.69
CA PRO A 29 -4.73 15.22 0.08
C PRO A 29 -4.09 16.43 0.77
N GLU A 30 -4.91 17.35 1.31
CA GLU A 30 -4.45 18.58 1.97
C GLU A 30 -3.79 18.25 3.33
N HIS A 31 -4.43 17.40 4.14
CA HIS A 31 -3.87 16.90 5.41
C HIS A 31 -2.63 16.05 5.18
N LEU A 32 -2.59 15.23 4.12
CA LEU A 32 -1.39 14.48 3.73
C LEU A 32 -0.20 15.39 3.44
N HIS A 33 -0.39 16.44 2.65
CA HIS A 33 0.73 17.31 2.27
C HIS A 33 1.34 18.00 3.49
N GLY A 34 0.51 18.48 4.42
CA GLY A 34 0.97 19.01 5.71
C GLY A 34 1.66 17.95 6.58
N ALA A 35 1.04 16.77 6.74
CA ALA A 35 1.62 15.70 7.56
C ALA A 35 3.01 15.24 7.04
N LEU A 36 3.16 15.19 5.71
CA LEU A 36 4.43 14.87 5.05
C LEU A 36 5.48 16.00 5.13
N SER A 37 5.07 17.26 5.30
CA SER A 37 5.99 18.39 5.49
C SER A 37 6.50 18.52 6.93
N GLY A 38 6.00 17.68 7.85
CA GLY A 38 6.37 17.71 9.26
C GLY A 38 5.35 18.40 10.17
N ASP A 39 4.19 18.81 9.65
CA ASP A 39 3.13 19.41 10.45
C ASP A 39 2.49 18.38 11.39
N ILE A 40 2.72 18.56 12.69
CA ILE A 40 2.29 17.67 13.77
C ILE A 40 0.78 17.68 14.01
N GLU A 41 0.06 18.75 13.64
CA GLU A 41 -1.40 18.78 13.74
C GLU A 41 -2.01 17.91 12.64
N GLN A 42 -1.46 18.03 11.43
CA GLN A 42 -1.89 17.25 10.27
C GLN A 42 -1.56 15.76 10.43
N GLN A 43 -0.43 15.42 11.06
CA GLN A 43 -0.11 14.05 11.47
C GLN A 43 -1.10 13.50 12.50
N ALA A 44 -1.60 14.32 13.42
CA ALA A 44 -2.63 13.91 14.38
C ALA A 44 -3.99 13.66 13.69
N VAL A 45 -4.38 14.53 12.75
CA VAL A 45 -5.58 14.35 11.93
C VAL A 45 -5.51 13.07 11.11
N LEU A 46 -4.41 12.83 10.39
CA LEU A 46 -4.24 11.58 9.62
C LEU A 46 -4.26 10.34 10.51
N ALA A 47 -3.57 10.35 11.65
CA ALA A 47 -3.61 9.24 12.60
C ALA A 47 -5.05 8.89 13.01
N ALA A 48 -5.88 9.91 13.23
CA ALA A 48 -7.29 9.75 13.59
C ALA A 48 -8.12 9.24 12.39
N CYS A 49 -7.88 9.74 11.17
CA CYS A 49 -8.51 9.26 9.93
C CYS A 49 -8.34 7.75 9.70
N TYR A 50 -7.15 7.20 9.95
CA TYR A 50 -6.89 5.77 9.77
C TYR A 50 -7.39 4.90 10.94
N GLU A 51 -7.77 5.50 12.07
CA GLU A 51 -8.21 4.74 13.25
C GLU A 51 -9.64 4.21 13.08
N THR A 52 -10.56 5.04 12.59
CA THR A 52 -11.93 4.59 12.26
C THR A 52 -12.47 5.24 10.99
N LYS A 53 -13.24 4.45 10.22
CA LYS A 53 -13.75 4.80 8.88
C LYS A 53 -14.63 6.05 8.85
N ASP A 54 -15.24 6.40 9.98
CA ASP A 54 -16.22 7.48 10.08
C ASP A 54 -15.58 8.87 10.25
N GLN A 55 -14.27 8.95 10.45
CA GLN A 55 -13.59 10.23 10.75
C GLN A 55 -13.26 11.05 9.50
N CYS A 56 -12.89 10.42 8.39
CA CYS A 56 -12.39 11.12 7.20
C CYS A 56 -12.95 10.52 5.89
N PRO A 57 -13.90 11.19 5.22
CA PRO A 57 -14.48 10.73 3.95
C PRO A 57 -13.41 10.49 2.88
N GLY A 58 -13.38 9.29 2.33
CA GLY A 58 -12.43 8.88 1.28
C GLY A 58 -11.14 8.21 1.80
N ILE A 59 -10.91 8.19 3.11
CA ILE A 59 -9.84 7.38 3.73
C ILE A 59 -10.44 6.07 4.24
N GLU A 60 -9.82 4.95 3.88
CA GLU A 60 -10.14 3.65 4.46
C GLU A 60 -9.42 3.48 5.82
N ALA A 61 -10.13 2.92 6.80
CA ALA A 61 -9.55 2.67 8.13
C ALA A 61 -8.41 1.65 8.03
N ASP A 62 -7.25 2.02 8.57
CA ASP A 62 -6.06 1.20 8.61
C ASP A 62 -5.34 1.39 9.97
N PRO A 63 -5.76 0.65 11.01
CA PRO A 63 -5.24 0.82 12.37
C PRO A 63 -3.71 0.70 12.47
N ALA A 64 -3.07 -0.09 11.61
CA ALA A 64 -1.61 -0.20 11.57
C ALA A 64 -0.95 1.09 11.06
N LEU A 65 -1.58 1.76 10.09
CA LEU A 65 -1.16 3.07 9.59
C LEU A 65 -1.47 4.19 10.58
N ALA A 66 -2.56 4.09 11.36
CA ALA A 66 -2.83 4.97 12.50
C ALA A 66 -1.71 4.91 13.55
N CYS A 67 -1.32 3.70 13.97
CA CYS A 67 -0.17 3.47 14.85
C CYS A 67 1.13 4.05 14.27
N ALA A 68 1.39 3.83 12.97
CA ALA A 68 2.56 4.38 12.28
C ALA A 68 2.59 5.93 12.33
N TRP A 69 1.51 6.62 11.98
CA TRP A 69 1.44 8.08 12.04
C TRP A 69 1.58 8.64 13.46
N ARG A 70 1.02 7.96 14.48
CA ARG A 70 1.23 8.33 15.89
C ARG A 70 2.71 8.22 16.29
N GLY A 71 3.42 7.20 15.82
CA GLY A 71 4.86 7.05 16.02
C GLY A 71 5.69 8.15 15.31
N VAL A 72 5.35 8.48 14.06
CA VAL A 72 5.97 9.59 13.30
C VAL A 72 5.77 10.92 14.02
N ARG A 73 4.60 11.13 14.63
CA ARG A 73 4.29 12.34 15.39
C ARG A 73 5.06 12.44 16.70
N LEU A 74 5.19 11.37 17.47
CA LEU A 74 6.05 11.34 18.66
C LEU A 74 7.52 11.65 18.29
N ALA A 75 7.98 11.15 17.14
CA ALA A 75 9.32 11.41 16.62
C ALA A 75 9.61 12.86 16.21
N SER A 76 8.60 13.72 16.07
CA SER A 76 8.81 15.16 15.84
C SER A 76 9.60 15.80 16.98
N ALA A 77 9.49 15.25 18.20
CA ALA A 77 9.96 15.87 19.44
C ALA A 77 9.50 17.34 19.61
N SER A 78 8.33 17.68 19.04
CA SER A 78 7.77 19.03 19.15
C SER A 78 7.48 19.40 20.61
N PRO A 79 7.72 20.66 21.03
CA PRO A 79 7.29 21.15 22.34
C PRO A 79 5.76 21.10 22.57
N ASP A 80 4.96 20.96 21.50
CA ASP A 80 3.50 20.88 21.58
C ASP A 80 2.99 19.45 21.87
N LEU A 81 3.88 18.46 21.91
CA LEU A 81 3.53 17.08 22.31
C LEU A 81 3.13 17.01 23.78
N LYS A 82 2.04 16.29 24.05
CA LYS A 82 1.44 16.12 25.38
C LYS A 82 1.48 14.64 25.79
N LEU A 83 1.33 14.36 27.08
CA LEU A 83 1.33 12.98 27.61
C LEU A 83 0.30 12.07 26.91
N VAL A 84 -0.89 12.61 26.63
CA VAL A 84 -1.97 11.98 25.85
C VAL A 84 -1.51 11.47 24.47
N ASP A 85 -0.48 12.05 23.87
CA ASP A 85 0.05 11.60 22.58
C ASP A 85 0.83 10.28 22.71
N SER A 86 1.55 10.12 23.81
CA SER A 86 2.24 8.87 24.16
C SER A 86 1.25 7.78 24.56
N GLU A 87 0.18 8.15 25.28
CA GLU A 87 -0.91 7.23 25.62
C GLU A 87 -1.64 6.77 24.35
N ALA A 88 -1.99 7.69 23.44
CA ALA A 88 -2.69 7.36 22.21
C ALA A 88 -1.82 6.53 21.24
N PHE A 89 -0.51 6.75 21.18
CA PHE A 89 0.42 5.83 20.50
C PHE A 89 0.39 4.43 21.14
N THR A 90 0.50 4.36 22.47
CA THR A 90 0.48 3.08 23.21
C THR A 90 -0.81 2.31 22.97
N VAL A 91 -1.97 2.98 22.98
CA VAL A 91 -3.29 2.37 22.70
C VAL A 91 -3.37 1.91 21.23
N ALA A 92 -3.06 2.79 20.27
CA ALA A 92 -3.14 2.44 18.85
C ALA A 92 -2.20 1.28 18.47
N CYS A 93 -1.03 1.20 19.11
CA CYS A 93 -0.03 0.16 18.85
C CYS A 93 -0.13 -1.05 19.80
N ALA A 94 -1.18 -1.15 20.64
CA ALA A 94 -1.37 -2.24 21.60
C ALA A 94 -1.74 -3.60 20.96
N GLU A 95 -2.07 -3.62 19.67
CA GLU A 95 -2.48 -4.82 18.95
C GLU A 95 -1.38 -5.90 18.90
N GLN A 96 -1.74 -7.10 19.39
CA GLN A 96 -0.80 -8.22 19.47
C GLN A 96 -0.79 -9.11 18.20
N GLN A 97 -1.55 -8.75 17.17
CA GLN A 97 -1.51 -9.44 15.88
C GLN A 97 -0.18 -9.16 15.18
N GLU A 98 0.55 -10.21 14.79
CA GLU A 98 1.86 -10.05 14.14
C GLU A 98 1.78 -9.28 12.82
N ASP A 99 0.69 -9.52 12.07
CA ASP A 99 0.28 -8.79 10.88
C ASP A 99 0.29 -7.26 11.10
N PHE A 100 -0.51 -6.80 12.07
CA PHE A 100 -0.62 -5.41 12.48
C PHE A 100 0.75 -4.80 12.79
N ARG A 101 1.53 -5.46 13.66
CA ARG A 101 2.82 -4.92 14.14
C ARG A 101 3.81 -4.73 13.00
N GLN A 102 3.87 -5.68 12.07
CA GLN A 102 4.75 -5.59 10.92
C GLN A 102 4.35 -4.43 9.99
N ARG A 103 3.05 -4.30 9.68
CA ARG A 103 2.53 -3.18 8.86
C ARG A 103 2.83 -1.83 9.51
N ALA A 104 2.58 -1.71 10.82
CA ALA A 104 2.81 -0.50 11.58
C ALA A 104 4.30 -0.12 11.65
N SER A 105 5.19 -1.08 11.89
CA SER A 105 6.65 -0.84 11.93
C SER A 105 7.18 -0.41 10.56
N ILE A 106 6.71 -1.04 9.48
CA ILE A 106 7.13 -0.72 8.11
C ILE A 106 6.56 0.64 7.64
N GLY A 107 5.31 0.94 8.00
CA GLY A 107 4.71 2.27 7.81
C GLY A 107 5.50 3.35 8.56
N LEU A 108 5.81 3.13 9.84
CA LEU A 108 6.58 4.06 10.67
C LEU A 108 7.95 4.38 10.07
N ILE A 109 8.68 3.35 9.59
CA ILE A 109 10.01 3.53 8.98
C ILE A 109 9.92 4.31 7.66
N ASP A 110 8.99 3.95 6.76
CA ASP A 110 8.81 4.63 5.46
C ASP A 110 8.37 6.09 5.65
N LEU A 111 7.34 6.33 6.47
CA LEU A 111 6.87 7.68 6.76
C LEU A 111 7.96 8.53 7.42
N ALA A 112 8.70 8.00 8.39
CA ALA A 112 9.80 8.75 9.01
C ALA A 112 10.91 9.14 8.03
N LEU A 113 11.27 8.25 7.10
CA LEU A 113 12.21 8.56 6.04
C LEU A 113 11.68 9.65 5.10
N ARG A 114 10.37 9.68 4.83
CA ARG A 114 9.73 10.71 4.00
C ARG A 114 9.63 12.07 4.71
N VAL A 115 9.25 12.10 5.99
CA VAL A 115 9.04 13.33 6.77
C VAL A 115 10.36 13.92 7.28
N TYR A 116 11.24 13.08 7.83
CA TYR A 116 12.44 13.53 8.56
C TYR A 116 13.76 13.16 7.88
N GLY A 117 13.74 12.46 6.74
CA GLY A 117 14.94 12.03 6.03
C GLY A 117 15.79 10.97 6.76
N ARG A 118 15.30 10.40 7.87
CA ARG A 118 16.03 9.45 8.73
C ARG A 118 15.11 8.38 9.30
N ARG A 119 15.71 7.27 9.75
CA ARG A 119 15.01 6.28 10.59
C ARG A 119 14.85 6.82 12.01
N LEU A 120 13.91 6.23 12.76
CA LEU A 120 13.59 6.59 14.14
C LEU A 120 14.06 5.47 15.06
N ASP A 121 15.28 5.59 15.55
CA ASP A 121 15.89 4.56 16.39
C ASP A 121 15.07 4.37 17.67
N GLY A 122 14.62 3.14 17.94
CA GLY A 122 13.89 2.76 19.15
C GLY A 122 12.36 2.83 19.02
N LEU A 123 11.80 3.75 18.23
CA LEU A 123 10.35 3.76 17.97
C LEU A 123 9.94 2.56 17.09
N ASP A 124 10.80 2.12 16.17
CA ASP A 124 10.58 0.88 15.40
C ASP A 124 10.64 -0.39 16.27
N GLN A 125 11.38 -0.35 17.38
CA GLN A 125 11.42 -1.40 18.40
C GLN A 125 10.18 -1.40 19.31
N MET A 126 9.56 -0.23 19.53
CA MET A 126 8.34 -0.09 20.34
C MET A 126 7.10 -0.69 19.68
N VAL A 127 7.08 -0.84 18.36
CA VAL A 127 6.03 -1.60 17.63
C VAL A 127 6.22 -3.13 17.79
N ALA A 128 7.15 -3.53 18.68
CA ALA A 128 7.69 -4.86 18.93
C ALA A 128 8.38 -5.50 17.71
N ALA A 129 9.55 -6.09 17.97
CA ALA A 129 10.37 -6.74 16.96
C ALA A 129 9.64 -7.97 16.38
N ALA A 130 8.95 -7.76 15.27
CA ALA A 130 8.57 -8.84 14.39
C ALA A 130 9.82 -9.59 13.90
N ASP A 131 9.73 -10.91 13.75
CA ASP A 131 10.81 -11.65 13.12
C ASP A 131 10.97 -11.15 11.68
N PRO A 132 12.14 -10.59 11.28
CA PRO A 132 12.34 -10.11 9.91
C PRO A 132 12.21 -11.21 8.84
N LYS A 133 12.30 -12.49 9.24
CA LYS A 133 12.05 -13.66 8.38
C LYS A 133 10.57 -14.02 8.27
N ALA A 134 9.74 -13.56 9.21
CA ALA A 134 8.30 -13.73 9.19
C ALA A 134 7.57 -12.53 8.55
N ALA A 135 8.29 -11.69 7.77
CA ALA A 135 7.77 -10.46 7.19
C ALA A 135 6.61 -10.71 6.20
N LEU A 136 5.39 -10.62 6.73
CA LEU A 136 4.07 -10.64 6.11
C LEU A 136 3.88 -9.49 5.10
N TYR A 137 4.56 -8.35 5.29
CA TYR A 137 4.40 -7.11 4.51
C TYR A 137 5.73 -6.46 4.11
N PRO A 138 6.65 -7.15 3.41
CA PRO A 138 7.92 -6.55 3.01
C PRO A 138 7.70 -5.26 2.21
N SER A 139 8.69 -4.38 2.23
CA SER A 139 8.73 -3.26 1.29
C SER A 139 8.90 -3.80 -0.13
N ILE A 140 8.46 -3.03 -1.14
CA ILE A 140 8.60 -3.46 -2.53
C ILE A 140 10.08 -3.62 -2.94
N GLU A 141 10.98 -2.86 -2.32
CA GLU A 141 12.43 -3.01 -2.48
C GLU A 141 12.94 -4.34 -1.87
N GLN A 142 12.44 -4.75 -0.70
CA GLN A 142 12.74 -6.08 -0.14
C GLN A 142 12.23 -7.20 -1.04
N VAL A 143 11.01 -7.07 -1.61
CA VAL A 143 10.47 -8.03 -2.60
C VAL A 143 11.39 -8.12 -3.83
N ARG A 144 11.86 -6.97 -4.35
CA ARG A 144 12.82 -6.91 -5.47
C ARG A 144 14.16 -7.58 -5.12
N GLU A 145 14.68 -7.34 -3.93
CA GLU A 145 15.96 -7.92 -3.49
C GLU A 145 15.88 -9.43 -3.30
N ARG A 146 14.78 -9.92 -2.74
CA ARG A 146 14.48 -11.36 -2.63
C ARG A 146 14.33 -12.03 -4.00
N ILE A 147 13.64 -11.39 -4.95
CA ILE A 147 13.54 -11.88 -6.34
C ILE A 147 14.92 -11.90 -7.01
N ASN A 148 15.76 -10.89 -6.80
CA ASN A 148 17.13 -10.88 -7.32
C ASN A 148 18.01 -11.99 -6.71
N ALA A 149 17.80 -12.34 -5.44
CA ALA A 149 18.45 -13.51 -4.82
C ALA A 149 17.95 -14.81 -5.47
N GLY A 150 16.64 -14.95 -5.71
CA GLY A 150 16.06 -16.11 -6.42
C GLY A 150 16.54 -16.25 -7.87
N LEU A 151 16.71 -15.13 -8.59
CA LEU A 151 17.33 -15.12 -9.93
C LEU A 151 18.77 -15.63 -9.90
N ALA A 152 19.59 -15.14 -8.96
CA ALA A 152 20.97 -15.59 -8.81
C ALA A 152 21.07 -17.08 -8.41
N GLN A 153 20.18 -17.57 -7.55
CA GLN A 153 20.09 -18.99 -7.19
C GLN A 153 19.69 -19.88 -8.37
N ALA A 154 18.88 -19.37 -9.30
CA ALA A 154 18.53 -20.03 -10.56
C ALA A 154 19.62 -19.93 -11.65
N GLY A 155 20.79 -19.35 -11.33
CA GLY A 155 21.90 -19.17 -12.28
C GLY A 155 21.71 -18.02 -13.27
N ASP A 156 20.73 -17.14 -13.05
CA ASP A 156 20.53 -15.96 -13.91
C ASP A 156 21.44 -14.80 -13.46
N SER A 157 22.11 -14.19 -14.44
CA SER A 157 22.97 -13.02 -14.23
C SER A 157 22.17 -11.69 -14.18
N GLN A 158 20.93 -11.69 -14.66
CA GLN A 158 20.07 -10.51 -14.65
C GLN A 158 19.75 -10.07 -13.21
N ARG A 159 19.71 -8.75 -13.02
CA ARG A 159 19.13 -8.11 -11.83
C ARG A 159 18.05 -7.11 -12.21
N LEU A 160 16.96 -7.10 -11.46
CA LEU A 160 15.92 -6.09 -11.52
C LEU A 160 16.46 -4.74 -11.00
N PRO A 161 16.40 -3.66 -11.80
CA PRO A 161 16.74 -2.31 -11.38
C PRO A 161 15.95 -1.87 -10.15
N LYS A 162 16.55 -0.99 -9.32
CA LYS A 162 15.82 -0.30 -8.24
C LYS A 162 14.62 0.46 -8.81
N PHE A 163 13.56 0.61 -8.02
CA PHE A 163 12.44 1.44 -8.45
C PHE A 163 12.88 2.91 -8.53
N SER A 164 12.29 3.65 -9.48
CA SER A 164 12.51 5.10 -9.53
C SER A 164 11.92 5.76 -8.27
N PRO A 165 12.59 6.77 -7.68
CA PRO A 165 12.02 7.54 -6.58
C PRO A 165 10.69 8.15 -7.03
N ARG A 166 9.64 7.92 -6.24
CA ARG A 166 8.33 8.48 -6.56
C ARG A 166 8.24 9.94 -6.17
N LYS A 167 7.52 10.71 -6.99
CA LYS A 167 6.86 11.91 -6.49
C LYS A 167 5.67 11.46 -5.62
N PRO A 168 5.39 12.09 -4.46
CA PRO A 168 4.20 11.79 -3.69
C PRO A 168 2.96 11.99 -4.57
N GLY A 169 2.17 10.92 -4.72
CA GLY A 169 0.91 10.95 -5.44
C GLY A 169 -0.25 11.34 -4.52
N ARG A 170 -1.45 11.36 -5.08
CA ARG A 170 -2.72 11.44 -4.33
C ARG A 170 -2.93 10.16 -3.51
N ASP A 171 -4.04 10.08 -2.79
CA ASP A 171 -4.41 9.01 -1.84
C ASP A 171 -4.72 7.64 -2.49
N GLU A 172 -4.05 7.30 -3.58
CA GLU A 172 -4.24 6.11 -4.41
C GLU A 172 -3.13 5.07 -4.17
N PRO A 173 -3.44 3.76 -4.20
CA PRO A 173 -2.43 2.70 -4.09
C PRO A 173 -1.32 2.85 -5.14
N ILE A 174 -0.08 2.85 -4.71
CA ILE A 174 1.05 3.22 -5.57
C ILE A 174 1.53 2.02 -6.39
N PHE A 175 1.35 2.08 -7.71
CA PHE A 175 1.75 1.09 -8.71
C PHE A 175 3.24 1.14 -9.02
N TRP A 176 4.01 0.14 -8.60
CA TRP A 176 5.45 0.00 -8.80
C TRP A 176 5.71 -0.90 -10.00
N SER A 177 6.70 -0.59 -10.83
CA SER A 177 7.15 -1.46 -11.92
C SER A 177 8.66 -1.35 -12.12
N THR A 178 9.32 -2.51 -12.30
CA THR A 178 10.72 -2.62 -12.69
C THR A 178 10.89 -3.86 -13.57
N CYS A 179 11.68 -3.72 -14.63
CA CYS A 179 11.94 -4.79 -15.58
C CYS A 179 13.44 -4.92 -15.85
N GLY A 180 13.93 -6.14 -15.92
CA GLY A 180 15.10 -6.48 -16.71
C GLY A 180 14.69 -7.19 -18.00
N GLU A 181 15.64 -7.87 -18.64
CA GLU A 181 15.46 -8.50 -19.96
C GLU A 181 14.39 -9.60 -19.98
N THR A 182 14.43 -10.50 -18.99
CA THR A 182 13.63 -11.73 -18.94
C THR A 182 12.53 -11.71 -17.89
N VAL A 183 12.59 -10.79 -16.92
CA VAL A 183 11.67 -10.71 -15.78
C VAL A 183 11.27 -9.27 -15.50
N CYS A 184 9.98 -9.06 -15.27
CA CYS A 184 9.45 -7.85 -14.64
C CYS A 184 8.85 -8.19 -13.27
N LEU A 185 8.99 -7.24 -12.35
CA LEU A 185 8.28 -7.18 -11.08
C LEU A 185 7.41 -5.93 -11.09
N GLU A 186 6.13 -6.10 -10.80
CA GLU A 186 5.20 -5.01 -10.60
C GLU A 186 4.48 -5.22 -9.27
N GLY A 187 4.13 -4.16 -8.53
CA GLY A 187 3.37 -4.31 -7.30
C GLY A 187 2.64 -3.07 -6.82
N PHE A 188 1.70 -3.25 -5.90
CA PHE A 188 0.93 -2.21 -5.24
C PHE A 188 1.29 -2.14 -3.75
N THR A 189 1.58 -0.92 -3.27
CA THR A 189 1.64 -0.59 -1.84
C THR A 189 0.51 0.40 -1.52
N PRO A 190 0.10 0.59 -0.27
CA PRO A 190 -0.74 1.74 0.10
C PRO A 190 0.00 3.05 -0.20
N ALA A 191 -0.74 4.16 -0.36
CA ALA A 191 -0.16 5.49 -0.63
C ALA A 191 0.87 5.94 0.42
N PHE A 192 0.68 5.46 1.66
CA PHE A 192 1.29 5.96 2.88
C PHE A 192 2.27 4.99 3.55
N GLY A 193 2.75 3.96 2.82
CA GLY A 193 3.59 2.90 3.38
C GLY A 193 2.79 1.71 3.90
N GLY A 194 3.36 0.90 4.80
CA GLY A 194 2.71 -0.31 5.33
C GLY A 194 2.90 -1.59 4.50
N GLY A 195 3.91 -1.60 3.61
CA GLY A 195 4.35 -2.78 2.84
C GLY A 195 3.57 -3.05 1.56
N VAL A 196 3.86 -4.18 0.92
CA VAL A 196 3.21 -4.59 -0.35
C VAL A 196 1.86 -5.25 -0.10
N LEU A 197 0.80 -4.74 -0.74
CA LEU A 197 -0.54 -5.32 -0.74
C LEU A 197 -0.65 -6.46 -1.76
N SER A 198 -0.10 -6.26 -2.97
CA SER A 198 0.01 -7.29 -3.99
C SER A 198 1.18 -7.05 -4.92
N TYR A 199 1.71 -8.10 -5.53
CA TYR A 199 2.70 -7.99 -6.61
C TYR A 199 2.56 -9.15 -7.60
N ARG A 200 3.01 -8.92 -8.83
CA ARG A 200 3.14 -9.93 -9.87
C ARG A 200 4.56 -9.97 -10.42
N VAL A 201 5.01 -11.18 -10.75
CA VAL A 201 6.27 -11.47 -11.43
C VAL A 201 5.94 -12.03 -12.80
N THR A 202 6.42 -11.35 -13.83
CA THR A 202 6.19 -11.69 -15.24
C THR A 202 7.48 -12.19 -15.87
N VAL A 203 7.52 -13.45 -16.29
CA VAL A 203 8.68 -14.09 -16.96
C VAL A 203 8.43 -14.12 -18.48
N LYS A 204 9.29 -13.43 -19.25
CA LYS A 204 9.11 -13.13 -20.69
C LYS A 204 9.90 -14.03 -21.65
N THR A 205 10.83 -14.87 -21.16
CA THR A 205 11.78 -15.61 -22.01
C THR A 205 11.16 -16.54 -23.05
N ALA A 206 11.64 -16.45 -24.29
CA ALA A 206 11.62 -17.55 -25.26
C ALA A 206 13.03 -18.17 -25.36
N PRO A 207 13.20 -19.45 -25.73
CA PRO A 207 12.17 -20.45 -26.07
C PRO A 207 12.01 -21.53 -24.96
N ALA A 208 11.92 -21.13 -23.68
CA ALA A 208 11.61 -22.07 -22.60
C ALA A 208 10.17 -22.61 -22.70
N SER A 209 9.93 -23.85 -22.24
CA SER A 209 8.59 -24.44 -22.27
C SER A 209 7.61 -23.65 -21.39
N VAL A 210 6.32 -23.70 -21.73
CA VAL A 210 5.23 -23.07 -20.96
C VAL A 210 5.27 -23.49 -19.48
N ALA A 211 5.50 -24.77 -19.20
CA ALA A 211 5.60 -25.30 -17.84
C ALA A 211 6.84 -24.77 -17.10
N LEU A 212 8.00 -24.66 -17.76
CA LEU A 212 9.22 -24.09 -17.16
C LEU A 212 9.05 -22.61 -16.83
N ARG A 213 8.43 -21.83 -17.72
CA ARG A 213 8.10 -20.42 -17.44
C ARG A 213 7.13 -20.27 -16.28
N ALA A 214 6.07 -21.09 -16.25
CA ALA A 214 5.07 -21.07 -15.20
C ALA A 214 5.68 -21.43 -13.83
N SER A 215 6.47 -22.51 -13.77
CA SER A 215 7.21 -22.91 -12.57
C SER A 215 8.16 -21.80 -12.10
N ARG A 216 8.94 -21.20 -13.02
CA ARG A 216 9.88 -20.11 -12.70
C ARG A 216 9.17 -18.84 -12.21
N ALA A 217 8.04 -18.47 -12.80
CA ALA A 217 7.24 -17.33 -12.33
C ALA A 217 6.71 -17.58 -10.91
N SER A 218 6.13 -18.76 -10.64
CA SER A 218 5.67 -19.14 -9.29
C SER A 218 6.82 -19.17 -8.27
N ALA A 219 7.99 -19.69 -8.63
CA ALA A 219 9.16 -19.75 -7.74
C ALA A 219 9.74 -18.36 -7.40
N LEU A 220 9.85 -17.47 -8.40
CA LEU A 220 10.29 -16.09 -8.17
C LEU A 220 9.24 -15.30 -7.38
N ALA A 221 7.95 -15.50 -7.65
CA ALA A 221 6.90 -14.92 -6.83
C ALA A 221 7.02 -15.38 -5.38
N ALA A 222 7.15 -16.69 -5.13
CA ALA A 222 7.32 -17.28 -3.80
C ALA A 222 8.53 -16.72 -3.05
N ALA A 223 9.66 -16.54 -3.75
CA ALA A 223 10.86 -15.93 -3.18
C ALA A 223 10.61 -14.50 -2.64
N GLY A 224 9.79 -13.70 -3.33
CA GLY A 224 9.47 -12.32 -2.93
C GLY A 224 8.92 -12.14 -1.50
N LEU A 225 8.21 -13.14 -0.98
CA LEU A 225 7.70 -13.19 0.41
C LEU A 225 8.37 -14.28 1.26
N GLU A 226 9.50 -14.85 0.82
CA GLU A 226 10.21 -15.94 1.51
C GLU A 226 9.31 -17.17 1.81
N ALA A 227 8.38 -17.48 0.90
CA ALA A 227 7.36 -18.53 1.07
C ALA A 227 7.57 -19.72 0.10
N PRO A 228 8.69 -20.48 0.18
CA PRO A 228 9.04 -21.51 -0.80
C PRO A 228 7.97 -22.61 -0.96
N ALA A 229 7.25 -22.97 0.11
CA ALA A 229 6.14 -23.92 0.06
C ALA A 229 5.00 -23.51 -0.90
N ALA A 230 4.86 -22.21 -1.20
CA ALA A 230 3.95 -21.73 -2.23
C ALA A 230 4.40 -22.15 -3.64
N ALA A 231 5.71 -22.15 -3.92
CA ALA A 231 6.25 -22.53 -5.22
C ALA A 231 5.93 -24.00 -5.54
N ASP A 232 6.15 -24.89 -4.58
CA ASP A 232 5.89 -26.32 -4.74
C ASP A 232 4.39 -26.61 -4.94
N ALA A 233 3.55 -25.99 -4.11
CA ALA A 233 2.10 -26.16 -4.18
C ALA A 233 1.49 -25.59 -5.48
N LEU A 234 1.95 -24.43 -5.96
CA LEU A 234 1.52 -23.84 -7.24
C LEU A 234 2.13 -24.55 -8.47
N GLY A 235 3.26 -25.21 -8.29
CA GLY A 235 3.86 -26.12 -9.27
C GLY A 235 3.02 -27.38 -9.51
N SER A 236 2.23 -27.80 -8.51
CA SER A 236 1.28 -28.92 -8.65
C SER A 236 0.14 -28.61 -9.64
N ALA A 237 -0.47 -29.66 -10.20
CA ALA A 237 -1.51 -29.51 -11.23
C ALA A 237 -2.87 -28.99 -10.71
N GLN A 238 -3.11 -28.99 -9.39
CA GLN A 238 -4.48 -29.05 -8.84
C GLN A 238 -5.11 -27.70 -8.44
N ALA A 239 -4.32 -26.63 -8.25
CA ALA A 239 -4.85 -25.36 -7.76
C ALA A 239 -4.40 -24.17 -8.64
N SER A 240 -5.33 -23.30 -9.03
CA SER A 240 -5.05 -22.02 -9.70
C SER A 240 -4.76 -20.88 -8.71
N GLN A 241 -5.17 -21.04 -7.45
CA GLN A 241 -4.94 -20.12 -6.35
C GLN A 241 -4.65 -20.92 -5.07
N LEU A 242 -3.86 -20.36 -4.16
CA LEU A 242 -3.50 -20.99 -2.89
C LEU A 242 -3.43 -19.92 -1.79
N THR A 243 -4.12 -20.12 -0.67
CA THR A 243 -3.98 -19.26 0.50
C THR A 243 -3.02 -19.91 1.49
N LEU A 244 -1.94 -19.21 1.85
CA LEU A 244 -1.01 -19.59 2.92
C LEU A 244 -0.96 -18.47 3.96
N GLY A 245 -1.53 -18.75 5.13
CA GLY A 245 -1.80 -17.71 6.14
C GLY A 245 -2.68 -16.60 5.53
N PRO A 246 -2.35 -15.32 5.74
CA PRO A 246 -3.12 -14.19 5.21
C PRO A 246 -2.77 -13.80 3.76
N VAL A 247 -1.84 -14.50 3.09
CA VAL A 247 -1.46 -14.23 1.70
C VAL A 247 -2.15 -15.22 0.76
N CYS A 248 -2.86 -14.69 -0.23
CA CYS A 248 -3.31 -15.46 -1.38
C CYS A 248 -2.25 -15.41 -2.49
N TRP A 249 -2.01 -16.57 -3.09
CA TRP A 249 -1.07 -16.78 -4.17
C TRP A 249 -1.83 -17.18 -5.43
N THR A 250 -1.42 -16.65 -6.57
CA THR A 250 -1.99 -17.02 -7.87
C THR A 250 -0.97 -17.84 -8.67
N LYS A 251 -1.41 -19.02 -9.15
CA LYS A 251 -0.59 -19.86 -10.02
C LYS A 251 -0.25 -19.11 -11.29
N ALA A 252 0.97 -19.33 -11.80
CA ALA A 252 1.42 -18.73 -13.03
C ALA A 252 0.47 -19.00 -14.21
N GLN A 253 -0.19 -17.96 -14.72
CA GLN A 253 -0.98 -18.02 -15.94
C GLN A 253 -0.11 -17.61 -17.13
N THR A 254 -0.28 -18.25 -18.29
CA THR A 254 0.44 -17.83 -19.50
C THR A 254 -0.43 -17.01 -20.43
N LYS A 255 0.01 -15.77 -20.67
CA LYS A 255 -0.59 -14.80 -21.59
C LYS A 255 0.50 -14.28 -22.53
N ASP A 256 0.22 -14.27 -23.82
CA ASP A 256 1.10 -13.74 -24.88
C ASP A 256 2.54 -14.28 -24.85
N GLY A 257 2.71 -15.55 -24.45
CA GLY A 257 4.01 -16.21 -24.33
C GLY A 257 4.78 -15.90 -23.05
N ALA A 258 4.36 -14.94 -22.24
CA ALA A 258 4.87 -14.73 -20.88
C ALA A 258 4.17 -15.66 -19.87
N ALA A 259 4.75 -15.80 -18.67
CA ALA A 259 4.10 -16.41 -17.52
C ALA A 259 4.03 -15.42 -16.35
N VAL A 260 2.86 -15.27 -15.75
CA VAL A 260 2.58 -14.27 -14.70
C VAL A 260 2.07 -14.97 -13.44
N ALA A 261 2.85 -14.92 -12.37
CA ALA A 261 2.45 -15.37 -11.03
C ALA A 261 2.45 -14.18 -10.07
N GLY A 262 1.74 -14.27 -8.96
CA GLY A 262 1.62 -13.15 -8.03
C GLY A 262 1.13 -13.55 -6.65
N ALA A 263 1.24 -12.61 -5.73
CA ALA A 263 0.72 -12.70 -4.38
C ALA A 263 -0.13 -11.47 -4.09
N SER A 264 -1.22 -11.65 -3.35
CA SER A 264 -2.09 -10.59 -2.86
C SER A 264 -2.53 -10.88 -1.42
N ARG A 265 -2.57 -9.84 -0.60
CA ARG A 265 -3.42 -9.83 0.59
C ARG A 265 -4.88 -9.89 0.13
N ALA A 266 -5.73 -10.53 0.95
CA ALA A 266 -7.09 -10.89 0.57
C ALA A 266 -7.91 -9.68 0.04
N PRO A 267 -8.84 -9.88 -0.93
CA PRO A 267 -9.27 -11.16 -1.49
C PRO A 267 -8.26 -11.80 -2.47
N CYS A 268 -8.53 -13.04 -2.89
CA CYS A 268 -7.81 -13.74 -3.97
C CYS A 268 -8.10 -13.15 -5.36
N ARG A 269 -7.86 -11.84 -5.50
CA ARG A 269 -7.92 -11.11 -6.76
C ARG A 269 -6.67 -10.23 -6.82
N LEU A 270 -5.85 -10.44 -7.82
CA LEU A 270 -4.95 -9.38 -8.27
C LEU A 270 -5.85 -8.19 -8.66
N ASN A 271 -5.50 -6.99 -8.21
CA ASN A 271 -6.28 -5.76 -8.44
C ASN A 271 -6.71 -5.60 -9.91
N SER A 272 -7.98 -5.33 -10.22
CA SER A 272 -8.48 -5.40 -11.61
C SER A 272 -7.83 -4.41 -12.58
N SER A 273 -7.18 -3.36 -12.05
CA SER A 273 -6.31 -2.46 -12.80
C SER A 273 -5.09 -3.13 -13.46
N TRP A 274 -4.79 -4.38 -13.12
CA TRP A 274 -3.78 -5.21 -13.78
C TRP A 274 -4.18 -5.74 -15.17
N ASP A 275 -5.48 -5.76 -15.48
CA ASP A 275 -6.03 -6.36 -16.71
C ASP A 275 -6.32 -5.32 -17.82
N GLU A 276 -6.28 -4.03 -17.50
CA GLU A 276 -6.52 -2.90 -18.43
C GLU A 276 -5.24 -2.33 -19.07
N SER A 277 -4.07 -2.94 -18.78
CA SER A 277 -2.73 -2.53 -19.25
C SER A 277 -2.08 -3.55 -20.19
#